data_AF-A0AAE6M8Z1-F1
#
_entry.id   AF-A0AAE6M8Z1-F1
#
_cell.length_a   1.000
_cell.length_b   1.000
_cell.length_c   1.000
_cell.angle_alpha   90.00
_cell.angle_beta   90.00
_cell.angle_gamma   90.00
#
_symmetry.space_group_name_H-M   'P 1'
#
loop_
_entity.id
_entity.type
_entity.pdbx_description
1 polymer ?
#
loop_
_entity_poly.entity_id
_entity_poly.type
_entity_poly.pdbx_seq_one_letter_code
_entity_poly.pdbx_strand_id
1 'polypeptide(L)' 'MNRGPIAKVWGNVTKMWKLIKDPNAAWGAKAVAIGALLYLVSPIDAIPDFIPFAGLLDDVGVITAAVASLAYALSEYDDD' A
#
# COMPACT_ATOMS: atom_id res chain seq x y z
N MET A 1 -6.25 -28.36 -12.28
CA MET A 1 -6.99 -27.87 -11.09
C MET A 1 -7.51 -26.47 -11.40
N ASN A 2 -8.78 -26.34 -11.79
CA ASN A 2 -9.39 -25.05 -12.09
C ASN A 2 -9.54 -24.25 -10.79
N ARG A 3 -8.56 -23.41 -10.48
CA ARG A 3 -8.66 -22.46 -9.38
C ARG A 3 -9.66 -21.40 -9.80
N GLY A 4 -10.92 -21.64 -9.45
CA GLY A 4 -12.01 -20.71 -9.69
C GLY A 4 -11.71 -19.31 -9.13
N PRO A 5 -12.48 -18.29 -9.51
CA PRO A 5 -12.22 -16.89 -9.16
C PRO A 5 -11.89 -16.67 -7.68
N ILE A 6 -12.57 -17.41 -6.79
CA ILE A 6 -12.41 -17.35 -5.33
C ILE A 6 -11.01 -17.82 -4.87
N ALA A 7 -10.46 -18.86 -5.51
CA ALA A 7 -9.13 -19.38 -5.15
C ALA A 7 -8.02 -18.39 -5.50
N LYS A 8 -8.23 -17.52 -6.50
CA LYS A 8 -7.29 -16.42 -6.81
C LYS A 8 -7.34 -15.33 -5.73
N VAL A 9 -8.54 -14.98 -5.24
CA VAL A 9 -8.72 -14.01 -4.15
C VAL A 9 -7.96 -14.46 -2.89
N TRP A 10 -8.13 -15.72 -2.50
CA TRP A 10 -7.40 -16.29 -1.35
C TRP A 10 -5.87 -16.28 -1.51
N GLY A 11 -5.40 -16.53 -2.73
CA GLY A 11 -3.97 -16.43 -3.06
C GLY A 11 -3.43 -15.01 -2.86
N ASN A 12 -4.22 -13.99 -3.23
CA ASN A 12 -3.83 -12.59 -3.08
C ASN A 12 -3.84 -12.15 -1.61
N VAL A 13 -4.86 -12.52 -0.83
CA VAL A 13 -4.93 -12.26 0.62
C VAL A 13 -3.70 -12.81 1.34
N THR A 14 -3.28 -14.03 1.00
CA THR A 14 -2.12 -14.67 1.63
C THR A 14 -0.81 -13.96 1.27
N LYS A 15 -0.67 -13.46 0.04
CA LYS A 15 0.51 -12.67 -0.39
C LYS A 15 0.58 -11.35 0.35
N MET A 16 -0.55 -10.66 0.50
CA MET A 16 -0.64 -9.40 1.25
C MET A 16 -0.26 -9.61 2.71
N TRP A 17 -0.75 -10.69 3.34
CA TRP A 17 -0.37 -11.05 4.70
C TRP A 17 1.14 -11.31 4.87
N LYS A 18 1.77 -11.98 3.89
CA LYS A 18 3.23 -12.17 3.88
C LYS A 18 3.97 -10.84 3.73
N LEU A 19 3.50 -9.95 2.85
CA LEU A 19 4.09 -8.64 2.64
C LEU A 19 4.03 -7.77 3.91
N ILE A 20 2.92 -7.82 4.66
CA ILE A 20 2.77 -7.12 5.93
C ILE A 20 3.80 -7.60 6.96
N LYS A 21 4.06 -8.92 7.01
CA LYS A 21 5.00 -9.54 7.96
C LYS A 21 6.47 -9.42 7.57
N ASP A 22 6.77 -9.08 6.32
CA ASP A 22 8.14 -8.96 5.85
C ASP A 22 8.80 -7.69 6.44
N PRO A 23 9.83 -7.80 7.29
CA PRO A 23 10.48 -6.63 7.88
C PRO A 23 11.12 -5.71 6.83
N ASN A 24 11.52 -6.25 5.66
CA ASN A 24 12.19 -5.51 4.59
C ASN A 24 11.21 -4.86 3.60
N ALA A 25 9.91 -5.17 3.69
CA ALA A 25 8.92 -4.55 2.82
C ALA A 25 8.72 -3.07 3.16
N ALA A 26 8.64 -2.24 2.11
CA ALA A 26 8.41 -0.81 2.22
C ALA A 26 7.15 -0.51 3.04
N TRP A 27 7.23 0.47 3.92
CA TRP A 27 6.14 0.80 4.85
C TRP A 27 4.84 1.19 4.12
N GLY A 28 4.94 1.92 3.01
CA GLY A 28 3.78 2.24 2.16
C GLY A 28 3.11 1.00 1.55
N ALA A 29 3.88 -0.01 1.13
CA ALA A 29 3.32 -1.26 0.61
C ALA A 29 2.57 -2.04 1.70
N LYS A 30 3.08 -2.02 2.94
CA LYS A 30 2.41 -2.61 4.10
C LYS A 30 1.10 -1.89 4.42
N ALA A 31 1.11 -0.56 4.41
CA ALA A 31 -0.09 0.26 4.65
C ALA A 31 -1.20 -0.05 3.65
N VAL A 32 -0.87 -0.10 2.34
CA VAL A 32 -1.83 -0.45 1.28
C VAL A 32 -2.38 -1.88 1.47
N ALA A 33 -1.51 -2.84 1.80
CA ALA A 33 -1.94 -4.22 2.04
C ALA A 33 -2.89 -4.33 3.25
N ILE A 34 -2.61 -3.61 4.34
CA ILE A 34 -3.48 -3.55 5.52
C ILE A 34 -4.83 -2.92 5.14
N GLY A 35 -4.83 -1.78 4.46
CA GLY A 35 -6.05 -1.09 4.04
C GLY A 35 -6.94 -1.96 3.14
N ALA A 36 -6.36 -2.66 2.17
CA ALA A 36 -7.10 -3.55 1.29
C ALA A 36 -7.64 -4.81 2.02
N LEU A 37 -6.95 -5.32 3.06
CA LEU A 37 -7.49 -6.39 3.90
C LEU A 37 -8.62 -5.91 4.81
N LEU A 38 -8.51 -4.71 5.38
CA LEU A 38 -9.58 -4.09 6.16
C LEU A 38 -10.83 -3.87 5.31
N TYR A 39 -10.67 -3.35 4.09
CA TYR A 39 -11.76 -3.17 3.13
C TYR A 39 -12.44 -4.49 2.74
N LEU A 40 -11.68 -5.59 2.64
CA LEU A 40 -12.22 -6.92 2.37
C LEU A 40 -13.11 -7.44 3.51
N VAL A 41 -12.78 -7.11 4.77
CA VAL A 41 -13.50 -7.57 5.97
C VAL A 41 -14.70 -6.67 6.28
N SER A 42 -14.50 -5.36 6.22
CA SER A 42 -15.54 -4.36 6.44
C SER A 42 -15.27 -3.15 5.54
N PRO A 43 -15.95 -3.02 4.40
CA PRO A 43 -15.75 -1.90 3.48
C PRO A 43 -16.20 -0.54 4.05
N ILE A 44 -16.74 -0.49 5.27
CA ILE A 44 -17.32 0.71 5.90
C ILE A 44 -16.45 1.23 7.07
N ASP A 45 -15.67 0.37 7.74
CA ASP A 45 -15.04 0.71 9.04
C ASP A 45 -13.59 1.26 8.91
N ALA A 46 -13.06 1.33 7.69
CA ALA A 46 -11.71 1.85 7.41
C ALA A 46 -11.67 3.37 7.12
N ILE A 47 -12.84 4.01 7.04
CA ILE A 47 -13.00 5.46 6.97
C ILE A 47 -13.62 5.87 8.31
N PRO A 48 -12.81 6.14 9.36
CA PRO A 48 -13.35 6.77 10.56
C PRO A 48 -13.83 8.16 10.14
N ASP A 49 -15.07 8.51 10.50
CA ASP A 49 -15.67 9.84 10.30
C ASP A 49 -14.95 10.99 11.07
N PHE A 50 -13.68 10.82 11.46
CA PHE A 50 -12.97 11.65 12.43
C PHE A 50 -11.78 12.45 11.89
N ILE A 51 -11.40 12.33 10.61
CA ILE A 51 -10.29 13.14 10.06
C ILE A 51 -10.76 13.98 8.88
N PRO A 52 -11.52 15.06 9.11
CA PRO A 52 -11.45 16.20 8.24
C PRO A 52 -10.14 16.92 8.58
N PHE A 53 -9.19 16.99 7.64
CA PHE A 53 -7.99 17.86 7.63
C PHE A 53 -6.62 17.36 8.13
N ALA A 54 -6.47 16.31 8.95
CA ALA A 54 -5.12 15.88 9.40
C ALA A 54 -4.33 15.05 8.36
N GLY A 55 -5.02 14.32 7.48
CA GLY A 55 -4.38 13.45 6.46
C GLY A 55 -3.72 14.20 5.30
N LEU A 56 -4.21 15.40 4.95
CA LEU A 56 -3.71 16.13 3.77
C LEU A 56 -2.24 16.59 3.91
N LEU A 57 -1.80 16.95 5.12
CA LEU A 57 -0.42 17.39 5.35
C LEU A 57 0.57 16.22 5.33
N ASP A 58 0.16 15.05 5.83
CA ASP A 58 0.95 13.83 5.80
C ASP A 58 1.06 13.26 4.37
N ASP A 59 -0.06 13.23 3.64
CA ASP A 59 -0.10 12.75 2.25
C ASP A 59 0.78 13.60 1.31
N VAL A 60 0.77 14.94 1.47
CA VAL A 60 1.63 15.83 0.68
C VAL A 60 3.11 15.62 1.02
N GLY A 61 3.45 15.38 2.28
CA GLY A 61 4.80 15.05 2.71
C GLY A 61 5.29 13.73 2.08
N VAL A 62 4.45 12.69 2.13
CA VAL A 62 4.76 11.37 1.57
C VAL A 62 4.88 11.42 0.05
N ILE A 63 3.99 12.13 -0.66
CA ILE A 63 4.05 12.29 -2.12
C ILE A 63 5.30 13.07 -2.52
N THR A 64 5.62 14.16 -1.81
CA THR A 64 6.83 14.95 -2.09
C THR A 64 8.10 14.14 -1.89
N ALA A 65 8.18 13.39 -0.79
CA ALA A 65 9.31 12.51 -0.52
C ALA A 65 9.43 11.37 -1.55
N ALA A 66 8.32 10.78 -1.97
CA ALA A 66 8.30 9.74 -3.00
C ALA A 66 8.77 10.29 -4.36
N VAL A 67 8.26 11.44 -4.79
CA VAL A 67 8.66 12.09 -6.04
C VAL A 67 10.14 12.47 -6.00
N ALA A 68 10.63 13.02 -4.89
CA ALA A 68 12.05 13.35 -4.73
C ALA A 68 12.94 12.10 -4.79
N SER A 69 12.53 11.01 -4.12
CA SER A 69 13.26 9.73 -4.16
C SER A 69 13.27 9.10 -5.54
N LEU A 70 12.16 9.20 -6.28
CA LEU A 70 12.05 8.71 -7.66
C LEU A 70 12.89 9.56 -8.62
N ALA A 71 12.86 10.89 -8.49
CA ALA A 71 13.68 11.79 -9.30
C ALA A 71 15.17 11.52 -9.08
N TYR A 72 15.60 11.33 -7.82
CA TYR A 72 16.97 10.95 -7.48
C TYR A 72 17.36 9.57 -8.05
N ALA A 73 16.47 8.59 -7.92
CA ALA A 73 16.71 7.27 -8.48
C ALA A 73 16.75 7.26 -10.01
N LEU A 74 16.01 8.15 -10.68
CA LEU A 74 16.03 8.26 -12.15
C LEU A 74 17.26 9.03 -12.64
N SER A 75 17.74 10.05 -11.93
CA SER A 75 18.98 10.75 -12.29
C SER A 75 20.21 9.86 -12.19
N GLU A 76 20.19 8.86 -11.30
CA GLU A 76 21.26 7.86 -11.19
C GLU A 76 21.31 6.90 -12.40
N TYR A 77 20.24 6.85 -13.21
CA TYR A 77 20.12 5.99 -14.40
C TYR A 77 20.15 6.78 -15.71
N ASP A 78 20.29 8.11 -15.66
CA ASP A 78 20.32 9.00 -16.82
C ASP A 78 21.75 9.46 -17.20
N ASP A 79 22.77 8.88 -16.56
CA ASP A 79 24.18 8.98 -16.98
C ASP A 79 24.54 7.79 -17.91
N ASP A 80 24.08 7.86 -19.17
CA ASP A 80 24.67 7.18 -20.35
C ASP A 80 24.61 8.10 -21.58
#